data_AF-A0A814P5Z8-F1
#
_entry.id   AF-A0A814P5Z8-F1
#
_cell.length_a   1.000
_cell.length_b   1.000
_cell.length_c   1.000
_cell.angle_alpha   90.00
_cell.angle_beta   90.00
_cell.angle_gamma   90.00
#
_symmetry.space_group_name_H-M   'P 1'
#
loop_
_entity.id
_entity.type
_entity.pdbx_description
1 polymer ?
#
loop_
_entity_poly.entity_id
_entity_poly.type
_entity_poly.pdbx_seq_one_letter_code
_entity_poly.pdbx_strand_id
1 'polypeptide(L)'
;MVGNCIQYSIWLLIIYFHLSNVYWYVAAVLASLTGGNSVSGFILNLLIVESTVEDKRSSRFVRLGALSTIASAVACVSIGYWIEYRGYRDLYWMALFLQLLCIGIIILFMKQQSSTVNSTTTTAASNQRLSDIITVFHSDTRTRKKSLSLYLTLFAYVFHVIAGLSFSVPSLWYQLNYPFCWTSKQIGYYNTTQSIIWSILSVAGMELFTILRWQDSSICCISHVCFIVNVLWTSYAKYDWHLYLGLFIGPLTTYQATIVYTLISKILEPHEINNAYTFVAGTSTILTAIGNSFFNYLYSITVTYSRVFTLYLAALIAIIPLLLNVCLFVVTKDMSDELNDKVIKRTSLLLPDNPLQVPDVAVFAKTVSVSRRNQY
;
A
#
# COMPACT_ATOMS: atom_id res chain seq x y z
N MET A 1 -2.83 3.04 15.71
CA MET A 1 -3.47 4.28 16.25
C MET A 1 -2.98 4.59 17.66
N VAL A 2 -3.11 3.66 18.62
CA VAL A 2 -2.56 3.82 19.98
C VAL A 2 -1.05 4.05 19.95
N GLY A 3 -0.31 3.31 19.10
CA GLY A 3 1.12 3.53 18.93
C GLY A 3 1.49 4.93 18.46
N ASN A 4 0.70 5.55 17.58
CA ASN A 4 0.93 6.93 17.16
C ASN A 4 0.71 7.93 18.30
N CYS A 5 -0.27 7.71 19.19
CA CYS A 5 -0.43 8.54 20.39
C CYS A 5 0.80 8.47 21.28
N ILE A 6 1.31 7.26 21.54
CA ILE A 6 2.52 7.06 22.34
C ILE A 6 3.69 7.79 21.69
N GLN A 7 3.83 7.67 20.37
CA GLN A 7 4.87 8.36 19.61
C GLN A 7 4.81 9.87 19.76
N TYR A 8 3.65 10.49 19.55
CA TYR A 8 3.48 11.95 19.64
C TYR A 8 3.71 12.46 21.07
N SER A 9 3.28 11.71 22.09
CA SER A 9 3.56 12.05 23.48
C SER A 9 5.06 12.05 23.78
N ILE A 10 5.79 11.02 23.31
CA ILE A 10 7.25 10.96 23.51
C ILE A 10 7.94 12.08 22.72
N TRP A 11 7.51 12.38 21.50
CA TRP A 11 8.05 13.49 20.70
C TRP A 11 7.87 14.84 21.38
N LEU A 12 6.69 15.10 21.97
CA LEU A 12 6.45 16.30 22.78
C LEU A 12 7.40 16.37 23.98
N LEU A 13 7.56 15.26 24.72
CA LEU A 13 8.50 15.21 25.85
C LEU A 13 9.94 15.51 25.41
N ILE A 14 10.38 14.97 24.27
CA ILE A 14 11.72 15.26 23.73
C ILE A 14 11.88 16.75 23.43
N ILE A 15 10.85 17.39 22.84
CA ILE A 15 10.87 18.81 22.49
C ILE A 15 10.86 19.71 23.73
N TYR A 16 10.14 19.35 24.80
CA TYR A 16 10.08 20.16 26.03
C TYR A 16 11.34 20.05 26.88
N PHE A 17 11.90 18.86 27.01
CA PHE A 17 13.03 18.60 27.90
C PHE A 17 14.38 18.55 27.16
N HIS A 18 14.41 18.82 25.85
CA HIS A 18 15.60 18.78 25.01
C HIS A 18 16.41 17.46 25.17
N LEU A 19 15.70 16.32 25.16
CA LEU A 19 16.31 15.00 25.33
C LEU A 19 17.25 14.64 24.17
N SER A 20 18.20 13.74 24.45
CA SER A 20 19.13 13.18 23.46
C SER A 20 18.41 12.57 22.25
N ASN A 21 19.09 12.59 21.10
CA ASN A 21 18.56 12.07 19.83
C ASN A 21 18.16 10.58 19.90
N VAL A 22 18.68 9.82 20.87
CA VAL A 22 18.36 8.40 21.09
C VAL A 22 16.85 8.16 21.31
N TYR A 23 16.17 9.09 21.99
CA TYR A 23 14.75 8.93 22.34
C TYR A 23 13.81 9.00 21.14
N TRP A 24 14.21 9.62 20.03
CA TRP A 24 13.44 9.60 18.78
C TRP A 24 13.33 8.18 18.21
N TYR A 25 14.41 7.40 18.31
CA TYR A 25 14.43 6.01 17.86
C TYR A 25 13.59 5.12 18.77
N VAL A 26 13.68 5.31 20.09
CA VAL A 26 12.86 4.58 21.07
C VAL A 26 11.36 4.82 20.81
N ALA A 27 10.97 6.07 20.55
CA ALA A 27 9.59 6.41 20.21
C ALA A 27 9.10 5.67 18.95
N ALA A 28 9.93 5.62 17.90
CA ALA A 28 9.59 4.95 16.65
C ALA A 28 9.44 3.42 16.82
N VAL A 29 10.31 2.80 17.61
CA VAL A 29 10.23 1.35 17.90
C VAL A 29 8.97 1.04 18.71
N LEU A 30 8.71 1.79 19.77
CA LEU A 30 7.50 1.60 20.59
C LEU A 30 6.22 1.79 19.78
N ALA A 31 6.17 2.81 18.94
CA ALA A 31 5.02 3.06 18.06
C ALA A 31 4.80 1.95 17.03
N SER A 32 5.89 1.41 16.48
CA SER A 32 5.83 0.32 15.51
C SER A 32 5.35 -0.99 16.16
N LEU A 33 5.78 -1.28 17.39
CA LEU A 33 5.35 -2.47 18.16
C LEU A 33 3.87 -2.39 18.58
N THR A 34 3.36 -1.20 18.86
CA THR A 34 1.99 -0.98 19.37
C THR A 34 0.96 -0.65 18.28
N GLY A 35 1.32 -0.87 17.01
CA GLY A 35 0.43 -0.71 15.85
C GLY A 35 0.51 0.68 15.21
N GLY A 36 1.44 0.81 14.27
CA GLY A 36 1.66 1.99 13.42
C GLY A 36 0.66 2.14 12.28
N ASN A 37 0.96 3.06 11.35
CA ASN A 37 0.06 3.45 10.26
C ASN A 37 -0.34 2.28 9.34
N SER A 38 0.56 1.32 9.10
CA SER A 38 0.33 0.15 8.26
C SER A 38 -0.76 -0.77 8.82
N VAL A 39 -0.78 -0.97 10.14
CA VAL A 39 -1.78 -1.81 10.82
C VAL A 39 -3.14 -1.14 10.81
N SER A 40 -3.22 0.18 11.06
CA SER A 40 -4.49 0.90 10.98
C SER A 40 -5.06 0.91 9.56
N GLY A 41 -4.23 1.08 8.53
CA GLY A 41 -4.66 0.99 7.14
C GLY A 41 -5.21 -0.40 6.80
N PHE A 42 -4.53 -1.45 7.25
CA PHE A 42 -4.99 -2.83 7.06
C PHE A 42 -6.35 -3.10 7.74
N ILE A 43 -6.50 -2.70 9.01
CA ILE A 43 -7.77 -2.88 9.76
C ILE A 43 -8.92 -2.12 9.08
N LEU A 44 -8.68 -0.88 8.63
CA LEU A 44 -9.70 -0.11 7.91
C LEU A 44 -10.11 -0.80 6.62
N ASN A 45 -9.14 -1.32 5.85
CA ASN A 45 -9.43 -2.08 4.65
C ASN A 45 -10.27 -3.32 4.99
N LEU A 46 -9.92 -4.10 6.01
CA LEU A 46 -10.69 -5.27 6.44
C LEU A 46 -12.13 -4.92 6.86
N LEU A 47 -12.31 -3.84 7.63
CA LEU A 47 -13.65 -3.38 8.03
C LEU A 47 -14.51 -3.01 6.83
N ILE A 48 -13.92 -2.38 5.81
CA ILE A 48 -14.64 -2.05 4.56
C ILE A 48 -14.99 -3.33 3.80
N VAL A 49 -14.09 -4.30 3.77
CA VAL A 49 -14.34 -5.62 3.15
C VAL A 49 -15.51 -6.33 3.81
N GLU A 50 -15.53 -6.39 5.14
CA GLU A 50 -16.52 -7.15 5.91
C GLU A 50 -17.90 -6.48 5.92
N SER A 51 -17.95 -5.14 5.92
CA SER A 51 -19.20 -4.37 5.98
C SER A 51 -19.89 -4.13 4.63
N THR A 52 -19.34 -4.65 3.52
CA THR A 52 -19.84 -4.33 2.18
C THR A 52 -20.15 -5.57 1.34
N VAL A 53 -21.39 -5.61 0.80
CA VAL A 53 -21.83 -6.62 -0.18
C VAL A 53 -21.00 -6.51 -1.47
N GLU A 54 -20.64 -7.66 -2.07
CA GLU A 54 -19.63 -7.80 -3.14
C GLU A 54 -19.80 -6.80 -4.30
N ASP A 55 -21.02 -6.56 -4.78
CA ASP A 55 -21.30 -5.67 -5.91
C ASP A 55 -21.04 -4.17 -5.64
N LYS A 56 -21.07 -3.73 -4.36
CA LYS A 56 -20.89 -2.31 -3.99
C LYS A 56 -19.53 -2.01 -3.37
N ARG A 57 -18.70 -3.04 -3.16
CA ARG A 57 -17.41 -2.95 -2.47
C ARG A 57 -16.43 -2.03 -3.22
N SER A 58 -16.26 -2.25 -4.52
CA SER A 58 -15.36 -1.43 -5.36
C SER A 58 -15.69 0.06 -5.31
N SER A 59 -16.97 0.43 -5.48
CA SER A 59 -17.42 1.83 -5.43
C SER A 59 -17.22 2.49 -4.06
N ARG A 60 -17.36 1.74 -2.95
CA ARG A 60 -17.07 2.28 -1.61
C ARG A 60 -15.57 2.48 -1.39
N PHE A 61 -14.74 1.53 -1.81
CA PHE A 61 -13.28 1.66 -1.75
C PHE A 61 -12.78 2.89 -2.51
N VAL A 62 -13.28 3.12 -3.72
CA VAL A 62 -12.91 4.30 -4.53
C VAL A 62 -13.33 5.60 -3.83
N ARG A 63 -14.54 5.66 -3.27
CA ARG A 63 -15.03 6.87 -2.56
C ARG A 63 -14.25 7.17 -1.29
N LEU A 64 -13.96 6.15 -0.48
CA LEU A 64 -13.16 6.31 0.74
C LEU A 64 -11.72 6.69 0.40
N GLY A 65 -11.16 6.10 -0.66
CA GLY A 65 -9.88 6.48 -1.24
C GLY A 65 -9.86 7.97 -1.60
N ALA A 66 -10.81 8.42 -2.41
CA ALA A 66 -10.91 9.83 -2.81
C ALA A 66 -11.03 10.79 -1.61
N LEU A 67 -11.85 10.46 -0.61
CA LEU A 67 -11.97 11.27 0.60
C LEU A 67 -10.65 11.34 1.38
N SER A 68 -9.95 10.22 1.52
CA SER A 68 -8.64 10.18 2.18
C SER A 68 -7.58 10.98 1.44
N THR A 69 -7.59 10.97 0.10
CA THR A 69 -6.71 11.81 -0.72
C THR A 69 -6.99 13.28 -0.50
N ILE A 70 -8.26 13.70 -0.49
CA ILE A 70 -8.63 15.10 -0.27
C ILE A 70 -8.20 15.54 1.14
N ALA A 71 -8.48 14.71 2.16
CA ALA A 71 -8.06 14.99 3.53
C ALA A 71 -6.53 15.09 3.65
N SER A 72 -5.79 14.20 3.00
CA SER A 72 -4.32 14.22 2.96
C SER A 72 -3.79 15.49 2.29
N ALA A 73 -4.37 15.88 1.15
CA ALA A 73 -3.98 17.09 0.42
C ALA A 73 -4.19 18.35 1.28
N VAL A 74 -5.37 18.50 1.90
CA VAL A 74 -5.65 19.63 2.80
C VAL A 74 -4.70 19.63 4.00
N ALA A 75 -4.42 18.47 4.58
CA ALA A 75 -3.49 18.34 5.69
C ALA A 75 -2.08 18.77 5.29
N CYS A 76 -1.54 18.32 4.15
CA CYS A 76 -0.19 18.67 3.70
C CYS A 76 0.01 20.18 3.51
N VAL A 77 -0.94 20.88 2.87
CA VAL A 77 -0.89 22.34 2.76
C VAL A 77 -0.95 22.99 4.14
N SER A 78 -1.92 22.58 4.97
CA SER A 78 -2.14 23.16 6.30
C SER A 78 -0.90 23.02 7.18
N ILE A 79 -0.26 21.85 7.17
CA ILE A 79 0.96 21.56 7.93
C ILE A 79 2.11 22.47 7.46
N GLY A 80 2.29 22.65 6.15
CA GLY A 80 3.35 23.51 5.61
C GLY A 80 3.26 24.96 6.09
N TYR A 81 2.04 25.52 6.12
CA TYR A 81 1.77 26.84 6.67
C TYR A 81 1.93 26.90 8.19
N TRP A 82 1.47 25.87 8.92
CA TRP A 82 1.52 25.85 10.37
C TRP A 82 2.96 25.84 10.90
N ILE A 83 3.83 25.05 10.25
CA ILE A 83 5.25 24.96 10.59
C ILE A 83 5.93 26.32 10.44
N GLU A 84 5.59 27.10 9.42
CA GLU A 84 6.21 28.40 9.20
C GLU A 84 5.78 29.44 10.24
N TYR A 85 4.50 29.47 10.62
CA TYR A 85 3.99 30.49 11.54
C TYR A 85 4.22 30.18 13.03
N ARG A 86 4.08 28.92 13.45
CA ARG A 86 4.08 28.52 14.86
C ARG A 86 5.12 27.46 15.22
N GLY A 87 5.89 26.99 14.24
CA GLY A 87 6.88 25.95 14.43
C GLY A 87 6.29 24.57 14.72
N TYR A 88 7.17 23.63 15.03
CA TYR A 88 6.82 22.21 15.15
C TYR A 88 6.07 21.84 16.44
N ARG A 89 6.16 22.66 17.50
CA ARG A 89 5.60 22.32 18.83
C ARG A 89 4.07 22.22 18.80
N ASP A 90 3.41 23.25 18.28
CA ASP A 90 1.95 23.30 18.22
C ASP A 90 1.38 22.21 17.31
N LEU A 91 2.15 21.83 16.28
CA LEU A 91 1.76 20.80 15.33
C LEU A 91 1.63 19.42 15.99
N TYR A 92 2.57 19.04 16.87
CA TYR A 92 2.52 17.76 17.56
C TYR A 92 1.38 17.66 18.58
N TRP A 93 1.04 18.77 19.25
CA TRP A 93 -0.15 18.84 20.12
C TRP A 93 -1.44 18.64 19.32
N MET A 94 -1.57 19.30 18.18
CA MET A 94 -2.73 19.13 17.30
C MET A 94 -2.85 17.69 16.79
N ALA A 95 -1.73 17.08 16.38
CA ALA A 95 -1.70 15.68 15.93
C ALA A 95 -2.14 14.71 17.03
N LEU A 96 -1.67 14.92 18.28
CA LEU A 96 -2.07 14.12 19.43
C LEU A 96 -3.56 14.26 19.72
N PHE A 97 -4.08 15.50 19.75
CA PHE A 97 -5.50 15.76 19.97
C PHE A 97 -6.38 15.08 18.91
N LEU A 98 -6.03 15.23 17.63
CA LEU A 98 -6.78 14.62 16.54
C LEU A 98 -6.74 13.09 16.62
N GLN A 99 -5.59 12.51 16.96
CA GLN A 99 -5.46 11.05 17.12
C GLN A 99 -6.32 10.52 18.28
N LEU A 100 -6.38 11.23 19.41
CA LEU A 100 -7.26 10.90 20.53
C LEU A 100 -8.74 11.03 20.16
N LEU A 101 -9.10 12.07 19.42
CA LEU A 101 -10.45 12.27 18.90
C LEU A 101 -10.87 11.10 18.01
N CYS A 102 -10.00 10.67 17.08
CA CYS A 102 -10.25 9.50 16.24
C CYS A 102 -10.45 8.22 17.06
N ILE A 103 -9.64 7.99 18.10
CA ILE A 103 -9.82 6.84 19.01
C ILE A 103 -11.18 6.94 19.73
N GLY A 104 -11.54 8.14 20.22
CA GLY A 104 -12.84 8.38 20.86
C GLY A 104 -14.02 8.10 19.93
N ILE A 105 -13.97 8.57 18.68
CA ILE A 105 -15.00 8.27 17.67
C ILE A 105 -15.12 6.76 17.45
N ILE A 106 -14.00 6.05 17.27
CA ILE A 106 -14.03 4.60 17.04
C ILE A 106 -14.66 3.86 18.22
N ILE A 107 -14.27 4.21 19.46
CA ILE A 107 -14.82 3.57 20.67
C ILE A 107 -16.33 3.82 20.76
N LEU A 108 -16.79 5.05 20.51
CA LEU A 108 -18.21 5.40 20.58
C LEU A 108 -19.04 4.72 19.47
N PHE A 109 -18.58 4.77 18.21
CA PHE A 109 -19.32 4.25 17.07
C PHE A 109 -19.24 2.72 16.93
N MET A 110 -18.11 2.08 17.23
CA MET A 110 -18.01 0.60 17.15
C MET A 110 -18.78 -0.08 18.28
N LYS A 111 -18.85 0.55 19.47
CA LYS A 111 -19.69 0.07 20.57
C LYS A 111 -21.18 0.10 20.20
N GLN A 112 -21.60 1.09 19.39
CA GLN A 112 -22.97 1.17 18.86
C GLN A 112 -23.27 0.00 17.90
N GLN A 113 -22.33 -0.38 17.03
CA GLN A 113 -22.53 -1.42 16.01
C GLN A 113 -22.44 -2.85 16.56
N SER A 114 -21.65 -3.06 17.63
CA SER A 114 -21.57 -4.33 18.38
C SER A 114 -22.90 -4.75 19.02
N SER A 115 -23.85 -3.83 19.19
CA SER A 115 -25.13 -4.12 19.86
C SER A 115 -26.15 -4.84 18.95
N THR A 116 -25.82 -5.06 17.67
CA THR A 116 -26.75 -5.63 16.67
C THR A 116 -26.24 -6.92 16.00
N VAL A 117 -25.01 -7.36 16.29
CA VAL A 117 -24.48 -8.62 15.76
C VAL A 117 -24.65 -9.71 16.81
N ASN A 118 -25.69 -10.52 16.65
CA ASN A 118 -25.88 -11.75 17.41
C ASN A 118 -24.62 -12.62 17.28
N SER A 119 -23.94 -12.77 18.42
CA SER A 119 -22.80 -13.61 18.69
C SER A 119 -23.02 -15.06 18.23
N THR A 120 -22.62 -15.40 17.00
CA THR A 120 -22.45 -16.80 16.56
C THR A 120 -21.16 -17.06 15.82
N THR A 121 -20.23 -16.10 15.79
CA THR A 121 -18.87 -16.35 15.27
C THR A 121 -17.85 -15.46 15.99
N THR A 122 -17.89 -15.49 17.32
CA THR A 122 -16.69 -15.20 18.12
C THR A 122 -15.71 -16.33 17.85
N THR A 123 -15.01 -16.25 16.71
CA THR A 123 -13.68 -16.83 16.65
C THR A 123 -12.93 -16.14 17.77
N ALA A 124 -12.68 -16.89 18.85
CA ALA A 124 -11.82 -16.47 19.94
C ALA A 124 -10.61 -15.78 19.33
N ALA A 125 -10.16 -14.68 19.94
CA ALA A 125 -8.87 -14.06 19.61
C ALA A 125 -7.84 -15.19 19.59
N SER A 126 -7.60 -15.69 18.38
CA SER A 126 -6.77 -16.85 18.16
C SER A 126 -5.41 -16.35 18.58
N ASN A 127 -4.84 -16.98 19.62
CA ASN A 127 -3.43 -16.87 19.92
C ASN A 127 -2.70 -17.48 18.71
N GLN A 128 -2.71 -16.77 17.58
CA GLN A 128 -1.94 -17.11 16.39
C GLN A 128 -0.50 -17.04 16.87
N ARG A 129 0.08 -18.22 17.07
CA ARG A 129 1.46 -18.30 17.51
C ARG A 129 2.31 -17.85 16.33
N LEU A 130 3.47 -17.27 16.59
CA LEU A 130 4.43 -16.95 15.52
C LEU A 130 4.74 -18.19 14.64
N SER A 131 4.57 -19.40 15.18
CA SER A 131 4.62 -20.66 14.43
C SER A 131 3.62 -20.72 13.27
N ASP A 132 2.41 -20.18 13.45
CA ASP A 132 1.33 -20.24 12.45
C ASP A 132 1.57 -19.27 11.29
N ILE A 133 2.44 -18.27 11.48
CA ILE A 133 2.92 -17.41 10.39
C ILE A 133 3.99 -18.15 9.58
N ILE A 134 4.82 -18.95 10.23
CA ILE A 134 5.90 -19.72 9.59
C ILE A 134 5.34 -20.91 8.79
N THR A 135 4.16 -21.44 9.13
CA THR A 135 3.51 -22.52 8.35
C THR A 135 3.19 -22.13 6.91
N VAL A 136 3.11 -20.83 6.57
CA VAL A 136 2.97 -20.34 5.18
C VAL A 136 4.06 -20.90 4.25
N PHE A 137 5.24 -21.17 4.81
CA PHE A 137 6.41 -21.71 4.09
C PHE A 137 6.48 -23.24 4.07
N HIS A 138 5.75 -23.93 4.96
CA HIS A 138 5.76 -25.39 5.13
C HIS A 138 4.38 -25.99 4.82
N SER A 139 3.94 -25.83 3.57
CA SER A 139 2.71 -26.46 3.09
C SER A 139 3.08 -27.66 2.22
N ASP A 140 3.01 -28.86 2.80
CA ASP A 140 3.35 -30.14 2.14
C ASP A 140 2.46 -30.47 0.93
N THR A 141 1.32 -29.80 0.82
CA THR A 141 0.34 -29.95 -0.27
C THR A 141 0.63 -29.06 -1.48
N ARG A 142 1.60 -28.12 -1.39
CA ARG A 142 1.85 -27.13 -2.44
C ARG A 142 2.83 -27.62 -3.49
N THR A 143 2.44 -27.57 -4.76
CA THR A 143 3.34 -27.84 -5.89
C THR A 143 4.59 -26.97 -5.86
N ARG A 144 5.74 -27.50 -6.30
CA ARG A 144 7.02 -26.77 -6.37
C ARG A 144 6.90 -25.41 -7.07
N LYS A 145 6.14 -25.34 -8.17
CA LYS A 145 5.91 -24.09 -8.92
C LYS A 145 5.18 -23.02 -8.08
N LYS A 146 4.06 -23.37 -7.45
CA LYS A 146 3.33 -22.45 -6.55
C LYS A 146 4.17 -21.99 -5.37
N SER A 147 4.94 -22.90 -4.78
CA SER A 147 5.85 -22.56 -3.67
C SER A 147 6.92 -21.56 -4.12
N LEU A 148 7.55 -21.81 -5.27
CA LEU A 148 8.50 -20.88 -5.89
C LEU A 148 7.86 -19.51 -6.19
N SER A 149 6.66 -19.47 -6.78
CA SER A 149 5.95 -18.21 -7.05
C SER A 149 5.68 -17.40 -5.78
N LEU A 150 5.34 -18.07 -4.67
CA LEU A 150 5.17 -17.41 -3.38
C LEU A 150 6.49 -16.80 -2.88
N TYR A 151 7.58 -17.57 -2.89
CA TYR A 151 8.89 -17.07 -2.49
C TYR A 151 9.32 -15.88 -3.33
N LEU A 152 9.20 -15.96 -4.66
CA LEU A 152 9.53 -14.86 -5.57
C LEU A 152 8.70 -13.60 -5.25
N THR A 153 7.40 -13.76 -5.01
CA THR A 153 6.49 -12.65 -4.67
C THR A 153 6.87 -11.99 -3.34
N LEU A 154 7.15 -12.78 -2.30
CA LEU A 154 7.52 -12.28 -0.97
C LEU A 154 8.89 -11.59 -0.99
N PHE A 155 9.90 -12.19 -1.63
CA PHE A 155 11.21 -11.55 -1.77
C PHE A 155 11.15 -10.28 -2.61
N ALA A 156 10.39 -10.27 -3.72
CA ALA A 156 10.19 -9.07 -4.52
C ALA A 156 9.55 -7.95 -3.70
N TYR A 157 8.57 -8.27 -2.86
CA TYR A 157 7.98 -7.28 -1.95
C TYR A 157 8.98 -6.74 -0.92
N VAL A 158 9.79 -7.60 -0.29
CA VAL A 158 10.82 -7.17 0.68
C VAL A 158 11.80 -6.18 0.04
N PHE A 159 12.36 -6.52 -1.12
CA PHE A 159 13.29 -5.62 -1.80
C PHE A 159 12.61 -4.37 -2.35
N HIS A 160 11.34 -4.45 -2.75
CA HIS A 160 10.55 -3.27 -3.11
C HIS A 160 10.44 -2.29 -1.94
N VAL A 161 10.11 -2.77 -0.73
CA VAL A 161 10.03 -1.93 0.47
C VAL A 161 11.39 -1.31 0.79
N ILE A 162 12.48 -2.09 0.71
CA ILE A 162 13.83 -1.56 0.97
C ILE A 162 14.21 -0.47 -0.05
N ALA A 163 13.96 -0.69 -1.35
CA ALA A 163 14.20 0.31 -2.38
C ALA A 163 13.37 1.58 -2.15
N GLY A 164 12.09 1.41 -1.81
CA GLY A 164 11.19 2.51 -1.47
C GLY A 164 11.68 3.32 -0.26
N LEU A 165 12.19 2.67 0.78
CA LEU A 165 12.77 3.33 1.96
C LEU A 165 14.07 4.08 1.61
N SER A 166 14.94 3.49 0.78
CA SER A 166 16.16 4.15 0.30
C SER A 166 15.88 5.45 -0.46
N PHE A 167 14.76 5.51 -1.19
CA PHE A 167 14.30 6.72 -1.88
C PHE A 167 13.57 7.70 -0.97
N SER A 168 12.58 7.22 -0.22
CA SER A 168 11.63 8.07 0.52
C SER A 168 12.21 8.68 1.79
N VAL A 169 13.02 7.94 2.55
CA VAL A 169 13.54 8.40 3.85
C VAL A 169 14.44 9.63 3.70
N PRO A 170 15.42 9.65 2.77
CA PRO A 170 16.28 10.81 2.58
C PRO A 170 15.64 11.96 1.79
N SER A 171 14.45 11.76 1.22
CA SER A 171 13.82 12.72 0.30
C SER A 171 13.58 14.10 0.93
N LEU A 172 13.21 14.15 2.20
CA LEU A 172 13.03 15.40 2.93
C LEU A 172 14.35 16.17 3.04
N TRP A 173 15.42 15.49 3.44
CA TRP A 173 16.75 16.10 3.52
C TRP A 173 17.27 16.51 2.15
N TYR A 174 16.96 15.73 1.12
CA TYR A 174 17.32 16.06 -0.26
C TYR A 174 16.69 17.40 -0.70
N GLN A 175 15.42 17.63 -0.37
CA GLN A 175 14.69 18.88 -0.66
C GLN A 175 15.16 20.07 0.18
N LEU A 176 15.55 19.84 1.44
CA LEU A 176 16.01 20.89 2.35
C LEU A 176 17.42 21.42 2.03
N ASN A 177 18.25 20.65 1.31
CA ASN A 177 19.64 21.03 1.01
C ASN A 177 19.79 21.63 -0.41
N TYR A 178 20.89 22.34 -0.68
CA TYR A 178 21.21 23.00 -1.98
C TYR A 178 21.25 22.05 -3.20
N PRO A 179 20.44 22.17 -4.26
CA PRO A 179 20.04 23.45 -4.83
C PRO A 179 18.62 23.89 -4.49
N PHE A 180 17.80 23.00 -3.92
CA PHE A 180 16.37 23.24 -3.72
C PHE A 180 16.12 24.18 -2.54
N CYS A 181 16.74 23.91 -1.38
CA CYS A 181 16.59 24.71 -0.16
C CYS A 181 15.13 25.06 0.16
N TRP A 182 14.23 24.07 0.04
CA TRP A 182 12.80 24.32 0.15
C TRP A 182 12.36 24.75 1.54
N THR A 183 11.42 25.69 1.56
CA THR A 183 10.67 26.08 2.76
C THR A 183 9.60 25.04 3.11
N SER A 184 9.07 25.08 4.34
CA SER A 184 7.99 24.18 4.77
C SER A 184 6.74 24.30 3.90
N LYS A 185 6.42 25.50 3.38
CA LYS A 185 5.33 25.71 2.42
C LYS A 185 5.58 24.99 1.09
N GLN A 186 6.78 25.10 0.52
CA GLN A 186 7.12 24.44 -0.74
C GLN A 186 7.03 22.91 -0.62
N ILE A 187 7.51 22.35 0.49
CA ILE A 187 7.37 20.92 0.80
C ILE A 187 5.88 20.55 0.93
N GLY A 188 5.08 21.39 1.60
CA GLY A 188 3.63 21.21 1.71
C GLY A 188 2.93 21.20 0.34
N TYR A 189 3.23 22.13 -0.54
CA TYR A 189 2.68 22.18 -1.91
C TYR A 189 3.10 20.98 -2.74
N TYR A 190 4.37 20.57 -2.66
CA TYR A 190 4.87 19.41 -3.36
C TYR A 190 4.15 18.13 -2.92
N ASN A 191 4.06 17.88 -1.62
CA ASN A 191 3.37 16.70 -1.08
C ASN A 191 1.88 16.69 -1.42
N THR A 192 1.23 17.85 -1.40
CA THR A 192 -0.18 17.99 -1.81
C THR A 192 -0.37 17.63 -3.29
N THR A 193 0.49 18.19 -4.14
CA THR A 193 0.47 17.92 -5.59
C THR A 193 0.76 16.45 -5.87
N GLN A 194 1.73 15.87 -5.17
CA GLN A 194 2.03 14.44 -5.23
C GLN A 194 0.81 13.59 -4.88
N SER A 195 0.15 13.84 -3.74
CA SER A 195 -1.03 13.07 -3.31
C SER A 195 -2.17 13.11 -4.34
N ILE A 196 -2.44 14.29 -4.92
CA ILE A 196 -3.51 14.45 -5.93
C ILE A 196 -3.14 13.72 -7.23
N ILE A 197 -1.96 14.02 -7.78
CA ILE A 197 -1.50 13.42 -9.05
C ILE A 197 -1.40 11.90 -8.92
N TRP A 198 -0.82 11.40 -7.83
CA TRP A 198 -0.67 9.97 -7.61
C TRP A 198 -2.01 9.27 -7.47
N SER A 199 -2.98 9.87 -6.80
CA SER A 199 -4.30 9.26 -6.66
C SER A 199 -5.02 9.15 -8.01
N ILE A 200 -5.01 10.22 -8.82
CA ILE A 200 -5.69 10.23 -10.12
C ILE A 200 -5.00 9.28 -11.10
N LEU A 201 -3.68 9.40 -11.25
CA LEU A 201 -2.92 8.61 -12.23
C LEU A 201 -2.79 7.15 -11.82
N SER A 202 -2.74 6.82 -10.53
CA SER A 202 -2.72 5.42 -10.07
C SER A 202 -4.01 4.69 -10.43
N VAL A 203 -5.17 5.34 -10.23
CA VAL A 203 -6.47 4.77 -10.64
C VAL A 203 -6.54 4.62 -12.16
N ALA A 204 -6.25 5.69 -12.90
CA ALA A 204 -6.27 5.67 -14.36
C ALA A 204 -5.31 4.62 -14.96
N GLY A 205 -4.10 4.49 -14.38
CA GLY A 205 -3.12 3.49 -14.81
C GLY A 205 -3.57 2.05 -14.55
N MET A 206 -4.23 1.78 -13.41
CA MET A 206 -4.78 0.44 -13.14
C MET A 206 -5.96 0.11 -14.06
N GLU A 207 -6.84 1.06 -14.33
CA GLU A 207 -7.93 0.87 -15.29
C GLU A 207 -7.37 0.56 -16.68
N LEU A 208 -6.36 1.29 -17.12
CA LEU A 208 -5.68 1.04 -18.39
C LEU A 208 -5.08 -0.37 -18.45
N PHE A 209 -4.33 -0.80 -17.43
CA PHE A 209 -3.74 -2.15 -17.41
C PHE A 209 -4.80 -3.25 -17.34
N THR A 210 -5.93 -2.99 -16.69
CA THR A 210 -7.08 -3.91 -16.64
C THR A 210 -7.73 -4.05 -18.02
N ILE A 211 -7.93 -2.93 -18.74
CA ILE A 211 -8.47 -2.92 -20.12
C ILE A 211 -7.53 -3.66 -21.07
N LEU A 212 -6.21 -3.47 -20.92
CA LEU A 212 -5.18 -4.14 -21.72
C LEU A 212 -4.98 -5.62 -21.33
N ARG A 213 -5.68 -6.12 -20.30
CA ARG A 213 -5.59 -7.50 -19.78
C ARG A 213 -4.16 -7.92 -19.44
N TRP A 214 -3.37 -7.01 -18.87
CA TRP A 214 -2.02 -7.33 -18.44
C TRP A 214 -2.02 -8.26 -17.23
N GLN A 215 -1.05 -9.17 -17.18
CA GLN A 215 -0.86 -10.04 -16.02
C GLN A 215 -0.30 -9.23 -14.85
N ASP A 216 -0.73 -9.56 -13.62
CA ASP A 216 -0.27 -8.96 -12.37
C ASP A 216 1.28 -8.83 -12.31
N SER A 217 2.02 -9.88 -12.67
CA SER A 217 3.50 -9.88 -12.67
C SER A 217 4.09 -8.89 -13.68
N SER A 218 3.44 -8.67 -14.82
CA SER A 218 3.86 -7.66 -15.81
C SER A 218 3.64 -6.24 -15.29
N ILE A 219 2.53 -6.02 -14.57
CA ILE A 219 2.25 -4.73 -13.92
C ILE A 219 3.27 -4.46 -12.80
N CYS A 220 3.69 -5.48 -12.07
CA CYS A 220 4.81 -5.39 -11.12
C CYS A 220 6.13 -5.03 -11.81
N CYS A 221 6.43 -5.61 -12.98
CA CYS A 221 7.64 -5.27 -13.73
C CYS A 221 7.63 -3.80 -14.19
N ILE A 222 6.53 -3.32 -14.77
CA ILE A 222 6.45 -1.91 -15.21
C ILE A 222 6.53 -0.95 -14.01
N SER A 223 5.94 -1.32 -12.87
CA SER A 223 6.05 -0.56 -11.60
C SER A 223 7.51 -0.35 -11.21
N HIS A 224 8.36 -1.37 -11.32
CA HIS A 224 9.78 -1.27 -10.99
C HIS A 224 10.59 -0.49 -12.04
N VAL A 225 10.29 -0.64 -13.33
CA VAL A 225 10.90 0.18 -14.38
C VAL A 225 10.58 1.65 -14.16
N CYS A 226 9.32 1.99 -13.92
CA CYS A 226 8.90 3.35 -13.58
C CYS A 226 9.56 3.86 -12.30
N PHE A 227 9.77 3.01 -11.29
CA PHE A 227 10.46 3.39 -10.07
C PHE A 227 11.93 3.75 -10.35
N ILE A 228 12.65 2.92 -11.11
CA ILE A 228 14.05 3.20 -11.50
C ILE A 228 14.11 4.51 -12.28
N VAL A 229 13.23 4.71 -13.27
CA VAL A 229 13.18 5.95 -14.05
C VAL A 229 12.89 7.16 -13.16
N ASN A 230 11.92 7.06 -12.24
CA ASN A 230 11.56 8.15 -11.33
C ASN A 230 12.71 8.53 -10.39
N VAL A 231 13.41 7.53 -9.85
CA VAL A 231 14.56 7.73 -8.96
C VAL A 231 15.73 8.36 -9.71
N LEU A 232 16.04 7.87 -10.91
CA LEU A 232 17.09 8.45 -11.76
C LEU A 232 16.74 9.88 -12.17
N TRP A 233 15.50 10.12 -12.59
CA TRP A 233 14.99 11.46 -12.89
C TRP A 233 15.18 12.41 -11.71
N THR A 234 14.79 11.97 -10.51
CA THR A 234 14.99 12.73 -9.27
C THR A 234 16.47 13.00 -9.00
N SER A 235 17.36 12.03 -9.26
CA SER A 235 18.79 12.22 -9.01
C SER A 235 19.44 13.29 -9.91
N TYR A 236 18.93 13.47 -11.13
CA TYR A 236 19.41 14.49 -12.07
C TYR A 236 18.67 15.83 -11.95
N ALA A 237 17.70 15.95 -11.04
CA ALA A 237 16.92 17.17 -10.87
C ALA A 237 17.81 18.33 -10.38
N LYS A 238 17.79 19.45 -11.11
CA LYS A 238 18.52 20.69 -10.77
C LYS A 238 17.61 21.85 -10.37
N TYR A 239 16.33 21.76 -10.69
CA TYR A 239 15.33 22.83 -10.56
C TYR A 239 14.05 22.24 -9.98
N ASP A 240 13.29 23.04 -9.25
CA ASP A 240 12.05 22.61 -8.59
C ASP A 240 11.08 21.90 -9.54
N TRP A 241 10.89 22.44 -10.74
CA TRP A 241 9.97 21.89 -11.74
C TRP A 241 10.36 20.48 -12.20
N HIS A 242 11.64 20.10 -12.15
CA HIS A 242 12.05 18.72 -12.43
C HIS A 242 11.42 17.74 -11.43
N LEU A 243 11.37 18.10 -10.15
CA LEU A 243 10.74 17.26 -9.12
C LEU A 243 9.23 17.15 -9.35
N TYR A 244 8.57 18.26 -9.73
CA TYR A 244 7.15 18.23 -10.09
C TYR A 244 6.86 17.36 -11.32
N LEU A 245 7.74 17.33 -12.33
CA LEU A 245 7.57 16.42 -13.46
C LEU A 245 7.73 14.94 -13.08
N GLY A 246 8.60 14.63 -12.11
CA GLY A 246 8.73 13.28 -11.58
C GLY A 246 7.41 12.74 -10.99
N LEU A 247 6.53 13.62 -10.52
CA LEU A 247 5.22 13.25 -9.97
C LEU A 247 4.29 12.55 -10.95
N PHE A 248 4.52 12.67 -12.27
CA PHE A 248 3.73 11.96 -13.28
C PHE A 248 4.17 10.50 -13.47
N ILE A 249 5.42 10.17 -13.11
CA ILE A 249 5.99 8.81 -13.20
C ILE A 249 5.81 8.06 -11.87
N GLY A 250 5.94 8.78 -10.76
CA GLY A 250 5.77 8.27 -9.39
C GLY A 250 4.52 7.41 -9.10
N PRO A 251 3.31 7.67 -9.65
CA PRO A 251 2.10 6.94 -9.29
C PRO A 251 2.21 5.44 -9.61
N LEU A 252 2.80 5.12 -10.76
CA LEU A 252 2.95 3.74 -11.25
C LEU A 252 3.90 2.91 -10.38
N THR A 253 4.74 3.57 -9.57
CA THR A 253 5.72 2.90 -8.72
C THR A 253 5.11 2.17 -7.52
N THR A 254 3.85 2.47 -7.20
CA THR A 254 3.16 1.98 -6.00
C THR A 254 2.46 0.63 -6.21
N TYR A 255 2.36 0.14 -7.45
CA TYR A 255 1.54 -1.03 -7.76
C TYR A 255 2.05 -2.34 -7.15
N GLN A 256 3.36 -2.52 -7.02
CA GLN A 256 3.92 -3.71 -6.35
C GLN A 256 3.34 -3.90 -4.94
N ALA A 257 3.15 -2.80 -4.19
CA ALA A 257 2.63 -2.86 -2.83
C ALA A 257 1.16 -3.31 -2.75
N THR A 258 0.37 -3.05 -3.80
CA THR A 258 -1.04 -3.48 -3.86
C THR A 258 -1.17 -4.88 -4.47
N ILE A 259 -0.46 -5.16 -5.55
CA ILE A 259 -0.58 -6.40 -6.33
C ILE A 259 -0.03 -7.62 -5.57
N VAL A 260 0.90 -7.43 -4.62
CA VAL A 260 1.40 -8.51 -3.77
C VAL A 260 0.27 -9.30 -3.09
N TYR A 261 -0.78 -8.62 -2.62
CA TYR A 261 -1.93 -9.25 -1.98
C TYR A 261 -2.76 -10.07 -2.99
N THR A 262 -2.93 -9.54 -4.20
CA THR A 262 -3.60 -10.24 -5.30
C THR A 262 -2.83 -11.48 -5.74
N LEU A 263 -1.51 -11.40 -5.86
CA LEU A 263 -0.65 -12.55 -6.19
C LEU A 263 -0.72 -13.63 -5.11
N ILE A 264 -0.61 -13.24 -3.83
CA ILE A 264 -0.70 -14.18 -2.70
C ILE A 264 -2.06 -14.89 -2.68
N SER A 265 -3.18 -14.17 -2.88
CA SER A 265 -4.52 -14.79 -2.86
C SER A 265 -4.78 -15.73 -4.04
N LYS A 266 -4.09 -15.54 -5.18
CA LYS A 266 -4.15 -16.48 -6.31
C LYS A 266 -3.31 -17.75 -6.08
N ILE A 267 -2.24 -17.66 -5.30
CA ILE A 267 -1.31 -18.77 -5.05
C ILE A 267 -1.78 -19.65 -3.90
N LEU A 268 -2.24 -19.04 -2.80
CA LEU A 268 -2.55 -19.68 -1.53
C LEU A 268 -4.01 -20.15 -1.42
N GLU A 269 -4.23 -21.12 -0.54
CA GLU A 269 -5.57 -21.54 -0.15
C GLU A 269 -6.18 -20.58 0.88
N PRO A 270 -7.52 -20.44 0.95
CA PRO A 270 -8.17 -19.44 1.81
C PRO A 270 -7.75 -19.47 3.28
N HIS A 271 -7.42 -20.66 3.81
CA HIS A 271 -7.00 -20.83 5.19
C HIS A 271 -5.57 -20.34 5.48
N GLU A 272 -4.71 -20.21 4.46
CA GLU A 272 -3.32 -19.76 4.59
C GLU A 272 -3.16 -18.25 4.29
N ILE A 273 -4.12 -17.63 3.59
CA ILE A 273 -4.03 -16.23 3.10
C ILE A 273 -3.82 -15.25 4.26
N ASN A 274 -4.57 -15.40 5.36
CA ASN A 274 -4.48 -14.46 6.48
C ASN A 274 -3.07 -14.44 7.10
N ASN A 275 -2.44 -15.61 7.22
CA ASN A 275 -1.10 -15.74 7.79
C ASN A 275 -0.07 -15.09 6.86
N ALA A 276 -0.20 -15.25 5.54
CA ALA A 276 0.67 -14.61 4.56
C ALA A 276 0.51 -13.09 4.52
N TYR A 277 -0.72 -12.57 4.61
CA TYR A 277 -0.96 -11.12 4.69
C TYR A 277 -0.38 -10.52 5.97
N THR A 278 -0.52 -11.24 7.09
CA THR A 278 0.08 -10.85 8.36
C THR A 278 1.61 -10.82 8.26
N PHE A 279 2.22 -11.81 7.59
CA PHE A 279 3.65 -11.82 7.31
C PHE A 279 4.08 -10.58 6.51
N VAL A 280 3.41 -10.29 5.38
CA VAL A 280 3.70 -9.11 4.55
C VAL A 280 3.62 -7.81 5.35
N ALA A 281 2.54 -7.62 6.12
CA ALA A 281 2.34 -6.43 6.94
C ALA A 281 3.38 -6.31 8.08
N GLY A 282 3.69 -7.43 8.74
CA GLY A 282 4.71 -7.49 9.80
C GLY A 282 6.10 -7.17 9.27
N THR A 283 6.51 -7.81 8.18
CA THR A 283 7.80 -7.55 7.51
C THR A 283 7.89 -6.09 7.06
N SER A 284 6.84 -5.54 6.46
CA SER A 284 6.81 -4.13 6.06
C SER A 284 7.01 -3.18 7.25
N THR A 285 6.40 -3.49 8.40
CA THR A 285 6.50 -2.67 9.61
C THR A 285 7.92 -2.72 10.19
N ILE A 286 8.53 -3.91 10.27
CA ILE A 286 9.90 -4.10 10.75
C ILE A 286 10.90 -3.38 9.82
N LEU A 287 10.78 -3.58 8.51
CA LEU A 287 11.63 -2.93 7.52
C LEU A 287 11.51 -1.40 7.58
N THR A 288 10.30 -0.88 7.76
CA THR A 288 10.09 0.57 7.90
C THR A 288 10.73 1.11 9.17
N ALA A 289 10.58 0.43 10.31
CA ALA A 289 11.17 0.86 11.57
C ALA A 289 12.71 0.92 11.50
N ILE A 290 13.33 -0.15 11.00
CA ILE A 290 14.80 -0.23 10.87
C ILE A 290 15.30 0.68 9.75
N GLY A 291 14.65 0.64 8.60
CA GLY A 291 15.05 1.35 7.39
C GLY A 291 15.02 2.87 7.54
N ASN A 292 14.05 3.43 8.28
CA ASN A 292 14.03 4.86 8.58
C ASN A 292 15.33 5.33 9.26
N SER A 293 15.83 4.55 10.21
CA SER A 293 17.06 4.89 10.94
C SER A 293 18.28 4.65 10.07
N PHE A 294 18.33 3.49 9.41
CA PHE A 294 19.45 3.09 8.57
C PHE A 294 19.66 4.04 7.38
N PHE A 295 18.62 4.38 6.63
CA PHE A 295 18.76 5.24 5.45
C PHE A 295 18.99 6.72 5.79
N ASN A 296 18.48 7.20 6.93
CA ASN A 296 18.86 8.53 7.44
C ASN A 296 20.33 8.58 7.84
N TYR A 297 20.82 7.58 8.57
CA TYR A 297 22.23 7.46 8.91
C TYR A 297 23.10 7.37 7.65
N LEU A 298 22.71 6.50 6.71
CA LEU A 298 23.41 6.32 5.45
C LEU A 298 23.47 7.62 4.64
N TYR A 299 22.37 8.36 4.57
CA TYR A 299 22.36 9.68 3.94
C TYR A 299 23.29 10.65 4.67
N SER A 300 23.26 10.70 6.01
CA SER A 300 24.11 11.60 6.81
C SER A 300 25.60 11.40 6.58
N ILE A 301 26.08 10.17 6.34
CA ILE A 301 27.51 9.91 6.09
C ILE A 301 27.89 10.03 4.60
N THR A 302 26.91 9.96 3.69
CA THR A 302 27.16 10.00 2.24
C THR A 302 26.93 11.38 1.63
N VAL A 303 26.09 12.23 2.23
CA VAL A 303 25.70 13.55 1.71
C VAL A 303 26.88 14.47 1.41
N THR A 304 27.98 14.35 2.17
CA THR A 304 29.22 15.12 1.97
C THR A 304 29.97 14.70 0.70
N TYR A 305 29.92 13.43 0.32
CA TYR A 305 30.57 12.89 -0.87
C TYR A 305 29.65 12.96 -2.09
N SER A 306 28.42 12.48 -1.95
CA SER A 306 27.41 12.45 -3.00
C SER A 306 26.02 12.42 -2.39
N ARG A 307 25.27 13.49 -2.63
CA ARG A 307 23.89 13.61 -2.14
C ARG A 307 22.92 12.65 -2.82
N VAL A 308 23.22 12.26 -4.04
CA VAL A 308 22.38 11.37 -4.85
C VAL A 308 22.71 9.90 -4.62
N PHE A 309 23.69 9.58 -3.77
CA PHE A 309 24.11 8.20 -3.51
C PHE A 309 22.95 7.29 -3.08
N THR A 310 22.11 7.74 -2.15
CA THR A 310 20.95 6.95 -1.67
C THR A 310 19.89 6.75 -2.75
N LEU A 311 19.80 7.66 -3.73
CA LEU A 311 18.93 7.53 -4.90
C LEU A 311 19.49 6.48 -5.86
N TYR A 312 20.78 6.53 -6.19
CA TYR A 312 21.40 5.48 -7.02
C TYR A 312 21.33 4.10 -6.34
N LEU A 313 21.50 4.04 -5.03
CA LEU A 313 21.31 2.82 -4.26
C LEU A 313 19.87 2.31 -4.36
N ALA A 314 18.87 3.20 -4.26
CA ALA A 314 17.47 2.82 -4.44
C ALA A 314 17.22 2.23 -5.84
N ALA A 315 17.80 2.81 -6.89
CA ALA A 315 17.70 2.30 -8.24
C ALA A 315 18.36 0.91 -8.39
N LEU A 316 19.56 0.71 -7.82
CA LEU A 316 20.25 -0.58 -7.84
C LEU A 316 19.47 -1.66 -7.09
N ILE A 317 18.95 -1.35 -5.91
CA ILE A 317 18.14 -2.29 -5.13
C ILE A 317 16.85 -2.64 -5.88
N ALA A 318 16.24 -1.68 -6.61
CA ALA A 318 15.03 -1.90 -7.39
C ALA A 318 15.21 -2.81 -8.62
N ILE A 319 16.45 -3.09 -9.05
CA ILE A 319 16.73 -4.10 -10.09
C ILE A 319 16.43 -5.50 -9.57
N ILE A 320 16.69 -5.79 -8.28
CA ILE A 320 16.44 -7.10 -7.68
C ILE A 320 14.97 -7.52 -7.79
N PRO A 321 13.98 -6.74 -7.30
CA PRO A 321 12.58 -7.11 -7.40
C PRO A 321 12.06 -7.05 -8.85
N LEU A 322 12.68 -6.26 -9.75
CA LEU A 322 12.39 -6.35 -11.18
C LEU A 322 12.75 -7.73 -11.73
N LEU A 323 13.97 -8.23 -11.47
CA LEU A 323 14.41 -9.55 -11.92
C LEU A 323 13.58 -10.68 -11.30
N LEU A 324 13.22 -10.57 -10.02
CA LEU A 324 12.35 -11.54 -9.35
C LEU A 324 10.94 -11.58 -9.98
N ASN A 325 10.36 -10.43 -10.32
CA ASN A 325 9.06 -10.37 -10.99
C ASN A 325 9.13 -10.86 -12.44
N VAL A 326 10.24 -10.65 -13.15
CA VAL A 326 10.46 -11.25 -14.48
C VAL A 326 10.53 -12.78 -14.38
N CYS A 327 11.26 -13.31 -13.38
CA CYS A 327 11.29 -14.75 -13.11
C CYS A 327 9.88 -15.27 -12.77
N LEU A 328 9.13 -14.54 -11.92
CA LEU A 328 7.75 -14.86 -11.59
C LEU A 328 6.86 -14.89 -12.83
N PHE A 329 7.00 -13.93 -13.74
CA PHE A 329 6.26 -13.90 -15.00
C PHE A 329 6.52 -15.16 -15.83
N VAL A 330 7.77 -15.59 -15.97
CA VAL A 330 8.12 -16.84 -16.68
C VAL A 330 7.49 -18.06 -16.01
N VAL A 331 7.61 -18.18 -14.68
CA VAL A 331 7.04 -19.32 -13.93
C VAL A 331 5.50 -19.36 -14.00
N THR A 332 4.85 -18.19 -14.00
CA THR A 332 3.39 -18.09 -13.96
C THR A 332 2.75 -18.21 -15.34
N LYS A 333 3.48 -17.84 -16.41
CA LYS A 333 3.06 -18.06 -17.80
C LYS A 333 2.81 -19.55 -18.07
N ASP A 334 3.60 -20.43 -17.46
CA ASP A 334 3.40 -21.88 -17.56
C ASP A 334 2.29 -22.43 -16.65
N MET A 335 1.77 -21.61 -15.71
CA MET A 335 0.67 -21.98 -14.80
C MET A 335 -0.71 -21.56 -15.32
N SER A 336 -0.81 -20.60 -16.24
CA SER A 336 -2.10 -20.13 -16.76
C SER A 336 -2.88 -21.22 -17.49
N ASP A 337 -2.20 -22.22 -18.04
CA ASP A 337 -2.84 -23.35 -18.70
C ASP A 337 -3.50 -24.30 -17.68
N GLU A 338 -2.87 -24.56 -16.53
CA GLU A 338 -3.46 -25.37 -15.44
C GLU A 338 -4.55 -24.64 -14.64
N LEU A 339 -4.42 -23.31 -14.48
CA LEU A 339 -5.38 -22.52 -13.69
C LEU A 339 -6.67 -22.25 -14.46
N ASN A 340 -6.58 -22.01 -15.78
CA ASN A 340 -7.76 -21.95 -16.64
C ASN A 340 -8.48 -23.30 -16.66
N ASP A 341 -7.77 -24.43 -16.67
CA ASP A 341 -8.36 -25.76 -16.54
C ASP A 341 -9.07 -25.98 -15.18
N LYS A 342 -8.54 -25.41 -14.08
CA LYS A 342 -9.21 -25.47 -12.76
C LYS A 342 -10.44 -24.57 -12.66
N VAL A 343 -10.43 -23.40 -13.30
CA VAL A 343 -11.61 -22.53 -13.40
C VAL A 343 -12.67 -23.18 -14.26
N ILE A 344 -12.30 -23.72 -15.44
CA ILE A 344 -13.21 -24.48 -16.32
C ILE A 344 -13.78 -25.70 -15.59
N LYS A 345 -12.96 -26.48 -14.86
CA LYS A 345 -13.44 -27.60 -14.04
C LYS A 345 -14.36 -27.19 -12.90
N ARG A 346 -14.11 -26.05 -12.23
CA ARG A 346 -15.04 -25.53 -11.21
C ARG A 346 -16.35 -25.08 -11.84
N THR A 347 -16.30 -24.44 -13.00
CA THR A 347 -17.49 -24.00 -13.74
C THR A 347 -18.30 -25.20 -14.25
N SER A 348 -17.66 -26.27 -14.72
CA SER A 348 -18.33 -27.51 -15.15
C SER A 348 -18.84 -28.38 -13.97
N LEU A 349 -18.26 -28.25 -12.78
CA LEU A 349 -18.77 -28.90 -11.56
C LEU A 349 -19.98 -28.15 -10.96
N LEU A 350 -20.04 -26.83 -11.14
CA LEU A 350 -21.19 -26.00 -10.72
C LEU A 350 -22.36 -26.05 -11.73
N LEU A 351 -22.09 -26.46 -12.97
CA LEU A 351 -23.07 -26.73 -14.01
C LEU A 351 -22.91 -28.18 -14.45
N PRO A 352 -23.38 -29.18 -13.67
CA PRO A 352 -23.42 -30.54 -14.14
C PRO A 352 -24.22 -30.58 -15.44
N ASP A 353 -23.74 -31.35 -16.42
CA ASP A 353 -24.39 -31.63 -17.71
C ASP A 353 -25.85 -32.04 -17.50
N ASN A 354 -26.74 -31.05 -17.47
CA ASN A 354 -28.17 -31.25 -17.55
C ASN A 354 -28.62 -30.39 -18.73
N PRO A 355 -29.24 -30.97 -19.76
CA PRO A 355 -29.68 -30.23 -20.93
C PRO A 355 -30.94 -29.43 -20.58
N LEU A 356 -30.79 -28.41 -19.73
CA LEU A 356 -31.81 -27.38 -19.57
C LEU A 356 -31.52 -26.32 -20.61
N GLN A 357 -32.11 -26.55 -21.78
CA GLN A 357 -32.49 -25.58 -22.81
C GLN A 357 -31.96 -24.17 -22.56
N VAL A 358 -30.86 -23.85 -23.24
CA VAL A 358 -30.54 -22.47 -23.56
C VAL A 358 -31.74 -21.91 -24.33
N PRO A 359 -32.49 -20.91 -23.83
CA PRO A 359 -33.37 -20.18 -24.71
C PRO A 359 -32.46 -19.40 -25.65
N ASP A 360 -32.61 -19.64 -26.94
CA ASP A 360 -31.87 -18.96 -28.00
C ASP A 360 -31.67 -17.47 -27.69
N VAL A 361 -30.41 -17.04 -27.78
CA VAL A 361 -29.94 -15.66 -27.65
C VAL A 361 -30.63 -14.71 -28.66
N ALA A 362 -31.44 -15.25 -29.58
CA ALA A 362 -32.32 -14.50 -30.47
C ALA A 362 -33.58 -13.90 -29.81
N VAL A 363 -34.01 -14.35 -28.61
CA VAL A 363 -35.25 -13.85 -27.99
C VAL A 363 -35.05 -12.57 -27.18
N PHE A 364 -33.87 -12.36 -26.56
CA PHE A 364 -33.60 -11.15 -25.76
C PHE A 364 -33.45 -9.88 -26.62
N ALA A 365 -33.11 -10.01 -27.90
CA ALA A 365 -33.03 -8.88 -28.83
C ALA A 365 -34.41 -8.36 -29.27
N LYS A 366 -35.49 -9.16 -29.15
CA LYS A 366 -36.84 -8.74 -29.57
C LYS A 366 -37.58 -7.97 -28.47
N THR A 367 -37.35 -8.27 -27.19
CA THR A 367 -38.05 -7.63 -26.07
C THR A 367 -37.57 -6.20 -25.78
N VAL A 368 -36.32 -5.86 -26.11
CA VAL A 368 -35.78 -4.49 -25.95
C VAL A 368 -36.21 -3.57 -27.10
N SER A 369 -36.64 -4.11 -28.24
CA SER A 369 -37.12 -3.32 -29.39
C SER A 369 -38.60 -2.92 -29.32
N VAL A 370 -39.41 -3.59 -28.48
CA VAL A 370 -40.86 -3.32 -28.35
C VAL A 370 -41.18 -2.28 -27.27
N SER A 371 -40.31 -2.10 -26.27
CA SER A 371 -40.52 -1.10 -25.19
C SER A 371 -40.19 0.34 -25.58
N ARG A 372 -39.58 0.59 -26.75
CA ARG A 372 -39.27 1.95 -27.26
C ARG A 372 -40.30 2.54 -28.23
N ARG A 373 -41.41 1.84 -28.52
CA ARG A 373 -42.41 2.29 -29.52
C ARG A 373 -43.76 2.75 -28.94
N ASN A 374 -43.98 2.66 -27.62
CA ASN A 374 -45.23 3.09 -26.96
C ASN A 374 -44.99 4.13 -25.83
N GLN A 375 -44.28 5.21 -26.13
CA GLN A 375 -44.34 6.45 -25.35
C GLN A 375 -44.42 7.64 -26.32
N TYR A 376 -45.62 7.82 -26.87
CA TYR A 376 -46.24 9.11 -27.19
C TYR A 376 -47.66 9.07 -26.64
#